data_AF-A0A7Z1R020-F1
#
_entry.id   AF-A0A7Z1R020-F1
#
_cell.length_a   1.000
_cell.length_b   1.000
_cell.length_c   1.000
_cell.angle_alpha   90.00
_cell.angle_beta   90.00
_cell.angle_gamma   90.00
#
_symmetry.space_group_name_H-M   'P 1'
#
loop_
_entity.id
_entity.type
_entity.pdbx_description
1 polymer ?
#
loop_
_entity_poly.entity_id
_entity_poly.type
_entity_poly.pdbx_seq_one_letter_code
_entity_poly.pdbx_strand_id
1 'polypeptide(L)'
;MVGVCAALVACVVLAGPSFAEQPLMCFGNEPSWRVDLTTPGVAKAEVLGEEAKTYRGGATRNEVLKETLWRGSPDAGRDLVVFLSDKPCSDQMSDVVHPVTARVSFPDLRFFAGCCRVVGGGGGGAAAGASALQANAWRLQSLPGRDAKALGAARPPLTVRFEAGRVSGFSGCNRLVGSYSVEGDVVTLSQLAGTMMACPEPAMALESAFRAALGGPL
;
A
#
# COMPACT_ATOMS: atom_id res chain seq x y z
N MET A 1 -17.04 -50.60 -27.91
CA MET A 1 -15.87 -50.12 -27.15
C MET A 1 -16.15 -48.68 -26.76
N VAL A 2 -16.59 -48.43 -25.52
CA VAL A 2 -16.88 -47.09 -25.00
C VAL A 2 -15.71 -46.74 -24.08
N GLY A 3 -14.87 -45.79 -24.50
CA GLY A 3 -13.76 -45.30 -23.70
C GLY A 3 -14.23 -44.19 -22.78
N VAL A 4 -14.29 -44.47 -21.48
CA VAL A 4 -14.53 -43.46 -20.44
C VAL A 4 -13.22 -42.71 -20.20
N CYS A 5 -13.18 -41.42 -20.52
CA CYS A 5 -12.07 -40.54 -20.20
C CYS A 5 -12.30 -39.98 -18.78
N ALA A 6 -11.66 -40.58 -17.79
CA ALA A 6 -11.66 -40.08 -16.42
C ALA A 6 -10.67 -38.90 -16.32
N ALA A 7 -11.19 -37.67 -16.33
CA ALA A 7 -10.40 -36.48 -16.04
C ALA A 7 -10.19 -36.36 -14.52
N LEU A 8 -9.00 -36.76 -14.06
CA LEU A 8 -8.47 -36.39 -12.74
C LEU A 8 -8.20 -34.89 -12.74
N VAL A 9 -9.08 -34.10 -12.13
CA VAL A 9 -8.81 -32.70 -11.81
C VAL A 9 -7.89 -32.68 -10.59
N ALA A 10 -6.58 -32.64 -10.83
CA ALA A 10 -5.61 -32.31 -9.80
C ALA A 10 -5.76 -30.82 -9.47
N CYS A 11 -6.38 -30.51 -8.33
CA CYS A 11 -6.44 -29.15 -7.80
C CYS A 11 -5.05 -28.78 -7.24
N VAL A 12 -4.14 -28.34 -8.13
CA VAL A 12 -2.89 -27.72 -7.71
C VAL A 12 -3.27 -26.38 -7.09
N VAL A 13 -3.30 -26.30 -5.76
CA VAL A 13 -3.29 -25.02 -5.06
C VAL A 13 -1.92 -24.41 -5.33
N LEU A 14 -1.83 -23.57 -6.36
CA LEU A 14 -0.68 -22.68 -6.53
C LEU A 14 -0.69 -21.74 -5.34
N ALA A 15 0.08 -22.07 -4.30
CA ALA A 15 0.38 -21.13 -3.24
C ALA A 15 0.99 -19.90 -3.91
N GLY A 16 0.31 -18.76 -3.79
CA GLY A 16 0.82 -17.50 -4.31
C GLY A 16 2.20 -17.18 -3.70
N PRO A 17 2.97 -16.28 -4.34
CA PRO A 17 4.27 -15.87 -3.81
C PRO A 17 4.11 -15.30 -2.40
N SER A 18 4.91 -15.81 -1.46
CA SER A 18 5.00 -15.34 -0.08
C SER A 18 5.27 -13.84 -0.03
N PHE A 19 4.54 -13.10 0.81
CA PHE A 19 4.83 -11.68 1.03
C PHE A 19 6.16 -11.50 1.75
N ALA A 20 6.53 -12.46 2.62
CA ALA A 20 7.81 -12.50 3.32
C ALA A 20 9.04 -12.69 2.39
N GLU A 21 8.84 -12.94 1.10
CA GLU A 21 9.90 -13.08 0.09
C GLU A 21 9.95 -11.89 -0.89
N GLN A 22 9.09 -10.89 -0.70
CA GLN A 22 9.08 -9.66 -1.51
C GLN A 22 10.11 -8.66 -0.97
N PRO A 23 10.43 -7.58 -1.70
CA PRO A 23 11.23 -6.52 -1.13
C PRO A 23 10.41 -5.82 -0.04
N LEU A 24 10.97 -5.72 1.16
CA LEU A 24 10.22 -5.36 2.37
C LEU A 24 10.86 -4.16 3.08
N MET A 25 10.00 -3.34 3.68
CA MET A 25 10.41 -2.35 4.68
C MET A 25 9.74 -2.74 6.00
N CYS A 26 10.55 -3.15 6.98
CA CYS A 26 10.11 -3.58 8.29
C CYS A 26 10.33 -2.49 9.33
N PHE A 27 9.43 -2.36 10.29
CA PHE A 27 9.50 -1.33 11.32
C PHE A 27 8.70 -1.71 12.57
N GLY A 28 9.03 -1.06 13.69
CA GLY A 28 8.26 -1.09 14.92
C GLY A 28 8.38 0.24 15.66
N ASN A 29 7.49 0.46 16.63
CA ASN A 29 7.27 1.79 17.22
C ASN A 29 7.81 1.93 18.65
N GLU A 30 8.06 0.84 19.38
CA GLU A 30 8.54 0.89 20.77
C GLU A 30 9.61 -0.19 21.07
N PRO A 31 10.90 0.16 21.10
CA PRO A 31 11.48 1.41 20.59
C PRO A 31 11.25 1.54 19.08
N SER A 32 11.35 2.75 18.52
CA SER A 32 11.25 2.93 17.08
C SER A 32 12.47 2.32 16.37
N TRP A 33 12.23 1.40 15.43
CA TRP A 33 13.27 0.76 14.63
C TRP A 33 12.82 0.53 13.20
N ARG A 34 13.77 0.32 12.30
CA ARG A 34 13.54 0.03 10.89
C ARG A 34 14.58 -0.95 10.35
N VAL A 35 14.16 -1.86 9.48
CA VAL A 35 15.04 -2.68 8.64
C VAL A 35 14.54 -2.61 7.20
N ASP A 36 15.38 -2.07 6.32
CA ASP A 36 15.18 -2.05 4.87
C ASP A 36 15.75 -3.33 4.26
N LEU A 37 14.87 -4.16 3.69
CA LEU A 37 15.17 -5.40 2.96
C LEU A 37 14.74 -5.28 1.49
N THR A 38 14.73 -4.07 0.94
CA THR A 38 14.28 -3.84 -0.44
C THR A 38 15.31 -4.23 -1.49
N THR A 39 16.59 -4.29 -1.10
CA THR A 39 17.69 -4.67 -1.97
C THR A 39 18.07 -6.14 -1.70
N PRO A 40 18.04 -7.03 -2.70
CA PRO A 40 18.45 -8.42 -2.51
C PRO A 40 19.86 -8.52 -1.92
N GLY A 41 19.97 -9.31 -0.84
CA GLY A 41 21.23 -9.59 -0.15
C GLY A 41 21.76 -8.46 0.73
N VAL A 42 21.04 -7.34 0.87
CA VAL A 42 21.43 -6.21 1.72
C VAL A 42 20.31 -5.89 2.70
N ALA A 43 20.66 -5.68 3.97
CA ALA A 43 19.77 -5.08 4.95
C ALA A 43 20.39 -3.79 5.49
N LYS A 44 19.59 -2.72 5.57
CA LYS A 44 19.97 -1.51 6.33
C LYS A 44 19.07 -1.42 7.56
N ALA A 45 19.67 -1.56 8.74
CA ALA A 45 18.95 -1.54 10.02
C ALA A 45 19.28 -0.27 10.81
N GLU A 46 18.27 0.31 11.43
CA GLU A 46 18.35 1.55 12.21
C GLU A 46 17.44 1.44 13.43
N VAL A 47 17.94 1.89 14.58
CA VAL A 47 17.15 2.08 15.80
C VAL A 47 17.19 3.57 16.11
N LEU A 48 16.06 4.15 16.51
CA LEU A 48 15.97 5.58 16.77
C LEU A 48 17.02 6.02 17.81
N GLY A 49 17.83 7.01 17.45
CA GLY A 49 18.93 7.50 18.28
C GLY A 49 20.26 6.79 18.05
N GLU A 50 20.33 5.83 17.14
CA GLU A 50 21.55 5.11 16.76
C GLU A 50 21.88 5.31 15.28
N GLU A 51 23.13 5.07 14.91
CA GLU A 51 23.57 5.12 13.51
C GLU A 51 23.03 3.90 12.73
N ALA A 52 22.50 4.15 11.53
CA ALA A 52 22.07 3.09 10.64
C ALA A 52 23.24 2.24 10.16
N LYS A 53 23.11 0.91 10.27
CA LYS A 53 24.14 -0.07 9.88
C LYS A 53 23.70 -0.89 8.69
N THR A 54 24.65 -1.24 7.83
CA THR A 54 24.42 -2.09 6.67
C THR A 54 24.95 -3.49 6.92
N TYR A 55 24.19 -4.49 6.50
CA TYR A 55 24.48 -5.91 6.63
C TYR A 55 24.36 -6.57 5.27
N ARG A 56 25.27 -7.48 4.95
CA ARG A 56 25.24 -8.26 3.70
C ARG A 56 24.97 -9.72 4.01
N GLY A 57 24.07 -10.34 3.26
CA GLY A 57 23.55 -11.64 3.64
C GLY A 57 22.55 -12.21 2.65
N GLY A 58 21.63 -13.02 3.14
CA GLY A 58 20.63 -13.69 2.31
C GLY A 58 19.43 -14.19 3.11
N ALA A 59 18.35 -14.49 2.37
CA ALA A 59 17.14 -15.10 2.89
C ALA A 59 17.16 -16.61 2.69
N THR A 60 16.60 -17.35 3.65
CA THR A 60 16.38 -18.80 3.57
C THR A 60 14.96 -19.10 4.03
N ARG A 61 14.20 -19.82 3.22
CA ARG A 61 12.83 -20.23 3.56
C ARG A 61 12.85 -21.49 4.43
N ASN A 62 12.13 -21.46 5.54
CA ASN A 62 11.80 -22.64 6.33
C ASN A 62 10.39 -23.10 5.96
N GLU A 63 10.30 -24.21 5.24
CA GLU A 63 9.02 -24.76 4.78
C GLU A 63 8.14 -25.35 5.88
N VAL A 64 8.75 -25.80 7.00
CA VAL A 64 8.01 -26.39 8.12
C VAL A 64 7.33 -25.28 8.93
N LEU A 65 8.06 -24.21 9.23
CA LEU A 65 7.55 -23.07 10.00
C LEU A 65 6.83 -22.03 9.14
N LYS A 66 6.88 -22.19 7.81
CA LYS A 66 6.37 -21.23 6.82
C LYS A 66 6.91 -19.83 7.05
N GLU A 67 8.17 -19.74 7.45
CA GLU A 67 8.87 -18.51 7.83
C GLU A 67 10.10 -18.31 6.96
N THR A 68 10.41 -17.07 6.59
CA THR A 68 11.65 -16.69 5.91
C THR A 68 12.62 -16.12 6.93
N LEU A 69 13.84 -16.66 6.95
CA LEU A 69 14.93 -16.18 7.78
C LEU A 69 15.91 -15.39 6.90
N TRP A 70 16.05 -14.10 7.14
CA TRP A 70 17.14 -13.30 6.60
C TRP A 70 18.27 -13.21 7.62
N ARG A 71 19.50 -13.47 7.20
CA ARG A 71 20.70 -13.30 8.03
C ARG A 71 21.78 -12.59 7.24
N GLY A 72 22.46 -11.64 7.86
CA GLY A 72 23.61 -10.97 7.25
C GLY A 72 24.57 -10.36 8.27
N SER A 73 25.82 -10.22 7.84
CA SER A 73 26.93 -9.73 8.67
C SER A 73 27.26 -8.28 8.32
N PRO A 74 27.65 -7.44 9.32
CA PRO A 74 28.20 -6.12 9.08
C PRO A 74 29.69 -6.19 8.72
N ASP A 75 30.32 -5.04 8.44
CA ASP A 75 31.77 -4.97 8.19
C ASP A 75 32.60 -5.44 9.41
N ALA A 76 32.09 -5.20 10.62
CA ALA A 76 32.63 -5.74 11.87
C ALA A 76 31.52 -5.95 12.90
N GLY A 77 31.51 -7.10 13.59
CA GLY A 77 30.54 -7.43 14.63
C GLY A 77 29.79 -8.73 14.39
N ARG A 78 28.63 -8.87 15.03
CA ARG A 78 27.74 -10.05 14.92
C ARG A 78 26.65 -9.82 13.88
N ASP A 79 26.05 -10.93 13.45
CA ASP A 79 24.98 -10.92 12.44
C ASP A 79 23.71 -10.23 12.93
N LEU A 80 23.02 -9.57 11.99
CA LEU A 80 21.61 -9.24 12.08
C LEU A 80 20.80 -10.45 11.61
N VAL A 81 19.76 -10.80 12.34
CA VAL A 81 18.84 -11.89 11.95
C VAL A 81 17.40 -11.37 11.96
N VAL A 82 16.70 -11.53 10.85
CA VAL A 82 15.30 -11.13 10.68
C VAL A 82 14.46 -12.36 10.34
N PHE A 83 13.44 -12.62 11.14
CA PHE A 83 12.44 -13.66 10.91
C PHE A 83 11.17 -13.00 10.35
N LEU A 84 10.71 -13.48 9.20
CA LEU A 84 9.59 -12.91 8.44
C LEU A 84 8.52 -13.97 8.23
N SER A 85 7.28 -13.68 8.63
CA SER A 85 6.14 -14.58 8.42
C SER A 85 4.98 -13.86 7.76
N ASP A 86 4.25 -14.56 6.89
CA ASP A 86 3.00 -14.08 6.24
C ASP A 86 1.84 -14.03 7.24
N LYS A 87 2.04 -13.29 8.33
CA LYS A 87 1.07 -13.09 9.41
C LYS A 87 0.71 -11.61 9.46
N PRO A 88 -0.59 -11.26 9.38
CA PRO A 88 -1.04 -9.89 9.52
C PRO A 88 -0.57 -9.25 10.82
N CYS A 89 -0.11 -8.01 10.73
CA CYS A 89 0.45 -7.24 11.83
C CYS A 89 -0.16 -5.83 11.83
N SER A 90 -0.75 -5.40 12.95
CA SER A 90 -1.22 -4.01 13.12
C SER A 90 -0.10 -3.15 13.69
N ASP A 91 0.09 -1.94 13.15
CA ASP A 91 1.16 -1.03 13.57
C ASP A 91 0.93 -0.32 14.92
N GLN A 92 -0.17 -0.60 15.62
CA GLN A 92 -0.59 -0.05 16.95
C GLN A 92 -0.65 1.48 17.06
N MET A 93 -0.27 2.21 16.00
CA MET A 93 -0.23 3.67 15.97
C MET A 93 -1.35 4.22 15.07
N SER A 94 -1.57 3.58 13.92
CA SER A 94 -2.58 3.96 12.93
C SER A 94 -3.63 2.86 12.72
N ASP A 95 -3.51 1.73 13.43
CA ASP A 95 -4.28 0.50 13.25
C ASP A 95 -4.25 -0.04 11.80
N VAL A 96 -3.20 0.31 11.05
CA VAL A 96 -3.01 -0.19 9.69
C VAL A 96 -2.49 -1.63 9.77
N VAL A 97 -3.16 -2.53 9.06
CA VAL A 97 -2.78 -3.95 9.00
C VAL A 97 -1.83 -4.19 7.82
N HIS A 98 -0.65 -4.70 8.13
CA HIS A 98 0.40 -5.08 7.19
C HIS A 98 0.45 -6.60 7.00
N PRO A 99 0.86 -7.09 5.82
CA PRO A 99 0.78 -8.52 5.49
C PRO A 99 1.83 -9.40 6.18
N VAL A 100 2.93 -8.80 6.67
CA VAL A 100 4.09 -9.53 7.18
C VAL A 100 4.42 -9.08 8.60
N THR A 101 4.67 -10.05 9.48
CA THR A 101 5.21 -9.83 10.82
C THR A 101 6.72 -10.07 10.78
N ALA A 102 7.50 -9.10 11.29
CA ALA A 102 8.93 -9.22 11.48
C ALA A 102 9.29 -9.43 12.96
N ARG A 103 10.30 -10.27 13.18
CA ARG A 103 11.02 -10.38 14.43
C ARG A 103 12.51 -10.22 14.15
N VAL A 104 13.18 -9.30 14.82
CA VAL A 104 14.56 -8.92 14.53
C VAL A 104 15.43 -9.15 15.74
N SER A 105 16.51 -9.91 15.57
CA SER A 105 17.60 -10.04 16.54
C SER A 105 18.76 -9.15 16.09
N PHE A 106 19.05 -8.12 16.86
CA PHE A 106 20.18 -7.21 16.64
C PHE A 106 21.49 -7.80 17.18
N PRO A 107 22.66 -7.33 16.70
CA PRO A 107 23.97 -7.85 17.10
C PRO A 107 24.27 -7.76 18.61
N ASP A 108 23.65 -6.79 19.29
CA ASP A 108 23.75 -6.53 20.72
C ASP A 108 22.76 -7.32 21.57
N LEU A 109 22.17 -8.38 21.01
CA LEU A 109 21.19 -9.28 21.64
C LEU A 109 19.81 -8.66 21.89
N ARG A 110 19.55 -7.43 21.43
CA ARG A 110 18.18 -6.88 21.48
C ARG A 110 17.29 -7.60 20.47
N PHE A 111 16.05 -7.82 20.87
CA PHE A 111 15.04 -8.46 20.07
C PHE A 111 13.82 -7.55 19.93
N PHE A 112 13.44 -7.23 18.70
CA PHE A 112 12.28 -6.40 18.43
C PHE A 112 11.27 -7.10 17.53
N ALA A 113 9.99 -6.79 17.70
CA ALA A 113 8.91 -7.25 16.86
C ALA A 113 8.22 -6.06 16.20
N GLY A 114 7.64 -6.28 15.04
CA GLY A 114 6.98 -5.24 14.27
C GLY A 114 6.41 -5.75 12.96
N CYS A 115 6.02 -4.82 12.10
CA CYS A 115 5.35 -5.11 10.86
C CYS A 115 6.27 -4.87 9.67
N CYS A 116 6.00 -5.50 8.54
CA CYS A 116 6.63 -5.14 7.27
C CYS A 116 5.57 -4.82 6.21
N ARG A 117 5.83 -3.76 5.47
CA ARG A 117 5.15 -3.47 4.22
C ARG A 117 6.00 -3.98 3.06
N VAL A 118 5.33 -4.48 2.03
CA VAL A 118 5.96 -4.75 0.73
C VAL A 118 6.31 -3.43 0.07
N VAL A 119 7.53 -3.33 -0.44
CA VAL A 119 8.02 -2.24 -1.27
C VAL A 119 8.38 -2.85 -2.61
N GLY A 120 7.58 -2.61 -3.65
CA GLY A 120 7.91 -3.10 -5.00
C GLY A 120 7.11 -4.31 -5.51
N GLY A 121 6.13 -4.81 -4.75
CA GLY A 121 5.07 -5.71 -5.26
C GLY A 121 3.98 -5.01 -6.10
N GLY A 122 4.36 -3.92 -6.80
CA GLY A 122 3.46 -3.04 -7.55
C GLY A 122 3.93 -1.58 -7.53
N GLY A 123 5.16 -1.27 -7.98
CA GLY A 123 5.78 0.01 -7.64
C GLY A 123 6.70 0.70 -8.65
N GLY A 124 6.89 0.17 -9.86
CA GLY A 124 7.60 0.91 -10.93
C GLY A 124 6.70 1.94 -11.63
N GLY A 125 5.41 1.62 -11.73
CA GLY A 125 4.37 2.52 -12.26
C GLY A 125 3.80 3.46 -11.21
N ALA A 126 3.71 3.06 -9.94
CA ALA A 126 3.05 3.86 -8.91
C ALA A 126 3.78 5.17 -8.56
N ALA A 127 5.12 5.23 -8.60
CA ALA A 127 5.83 6.49 -8.35
C ALA A 127 5.72 7.47 -9.54
N ALA A 128 5.76 6.96 -10.77
CA ALA A 128 5.53 7.75 -11.99
C ALA A 128 4.05 8.16 -12.11
N GLY A 129 3.14 7.25 -11.80
CA GLY A 129 1.69 7.42 -11.80
C GLY A 129 1.23 8.35 -10.68
N ALA A 130 1.77 8.24 -9.46
CA ALA A 130 1.51 9.20 -8.39
C ALA A 130 2.08 10.57 -8.73
N SER A 131 3.28 10.65 -9.32
CA SER A 131 3.84 11.93 -9.78
C SER A 131 2.98 12.56 -10.88
N ALA A 132 2.52 11.80 -11.87
CA ALA A 132 1.62 12.27 -12.92
C ALA A 132 0.23 12.64 -12.38
N LEU A 133 -0.29 11.87 -11.42
CA LEU A 133 -1.55 12.14 -10.73
C LEU A 133 -1.48 13.45 -9.94
N GLN A 134 -0.36 13.69 -9.25
CA GLN A 134 -0.13 14.88 -8.43
C GLN A 134 0.22 16.13 -9.23
N ALA A 135 0.82 15.97 -10.42
CA ALA A 135 1.17 17.09 -11.29
C ALA A 135 -0.05 17.80 -11.90
N ASN A 136 -1.24 17.19 -11.85
CA ASN A 136 -2.43 17.64 -12.55
C ASN A 136 -3.61 17.93 -11.62
N ALA A 137 -4.43 18.91 -12.02
CA ALA A 137 -5.78 19.06 -11.51
C ALA A 137 -6.74 18.33 -12.46
N TRP A 138 -7.50 17.39 -11.93
CA TRP A 138 -8.38 16.53 -12.69
C TRP A 138 -9.77 17.12 -12.73
N ARG A 139 -10.38 17.14 -13.92
CA ARG A 139 -11.75 17.57 -14.13
C ARG A 139 -12.60 16.40 -14.55
N LEU A 140 -13.79 16.28 -13.96
CA LEU A 140 -14.75 15.26 -14.35
C LEU A 140 -15.18 15.44 -15.82
N GLN A 141 -15.01 14.40 -16.62
CA GLN A 141 -15.44 14.38 -18.03
C GLN A 141 -16.72 13.55 -18.23
N SER A 142 -16.85 12.43 -17.51
CA SER A 142 -18.00 11.53 -17.63
C SER A 142 -18.38 10.97 -16.27
N LEU A 143 -19.67 10.69 -16.09
CA LEU A 143 -20.23 10.04 -14.91
C LEU A 143 -21.39 9.16 -15.36
N PRO A 144 -21.48 7.88 -14.94
CA PRO A 144 -22.57 7.00 -15.34
C PRO A 144 -23.94 7.62 -15.09
N GLY A 145 -24.83 7.54 -16.09
CA GLY A 145 -26.18 8.12 -16.00
C GLY A 145 -26.25 9.65 -16.10
N ARG A 146 -25.15 10.33 -16.44
CA ARG A 146 -25.12 11.79 -16.66
C ARG A 146 -24.66 12.13 -18.08
N ASP A 147 -25.24 13.18 -18.63
CA ASP A 147 -24.83 13.72 -19.93
C ASP A 147 -23.44 14.39 -19.83
N ALA A 148 -22.48 13.91 -20.62
CA ALA A 148 -21.10 14.40 -20.60
C ALA A 148 -20.99 15.87 -21.04
N LYS A 149 -21.86 16.33 -21.95
CA LYS A 149 -21.87 17.72 -22.40
C LYS A 149 -22.31 18.66 -21.28
N ALA A 150 -23.31 18.28 -20.49
CA ALA A 150 -23.74 19.01 -19.29
C ALA A 150 -22.63 19.07 -18.23
N LEU A 151 -21.91 17.97 -17.99
CA LEU A 151 -20.74 17.96 -17.08
C LEU A 151 -19.61 18.88 -17.57
N GLY A 152 -19.33 18.87 -18.88
CA GLY A 152 -18.36 19.76 -19.51
C GLY A 152 -18.76 21.25 -19.44
N ALA A 153 -20.05 21.54 -19.36
CA ALA A 153 -20.59 22.90 -19.24
C ALA A 153 -20.73 23.39 -17.79
N ALA A 154 -20.61 22.52 -16.77
CA ALA A 154 -20.79 22.88 -15.36
C ALA A 154 -19.85 24.01 -14.90
N ARG A 155 -20.41 24.96 -14.13
CA ARG A 155 -19.68 26.09 -13.53
C ARG A 155 -20.09 26.26 -12.06
N PRO A 156 -19.15 26.14 -11.09
CA PRO A 156 -17.75 25.74 -11.27
C PRO A 156 -17.61 24.30 -11.77
N PRO A 157 -16.49 23.95 -12.44
CA PRO A 157 -16.25 22.58 -12.87
C PRO A 157 -16.05 21.67 -11.66
N LEU A 158 -16.48 20.41 -11.77
CA LEU A 158 -16.18 19.38 -10.78
C LEU A 158 -14.72 18.96 -10.94
N THR A 159 -13.96 19.05 -9.86
CA THR A 159 -12.51 18.83 -9.89
C THR A 159 -12.01 18.06 -8.69
N VAL A 160 -10.89 17.36 -8.87
CA VAL A 160 -10.08 16.76 -7.81
C VAL A 160 -8.60 17.02 -8.06
N ARG A 161 -7.84 17.19 -6.98
CA ARG A 161 -6.39 17.37 -6.98
C ARG A 161 -5.79 16.46 -5.93
N PHE A 162 -4.71 15.79 -6.30
CA PHE A 162 -3.98 14.86 -5.45
C PHE A 162 -2.65 15.49 -5.07
N GLU A 163 -2.31 15.48 -3.79
CA GLU A 163 -1.08 16.14 -3.30
C GLU A 163 -0.68 15.52 -1.96
N ALA A 164 0.55 15.01 -1.85
CA ALA A 164 1.12 14.50 -0.59
C ALA A 164 0.17 13.56 0.20
N GLY A 165 -0.45 12.57 -0.48
CA GLY A 165 -1.38 11.62 0.15
C GLY A 165 -2.78 12.17 0.48
N ARG A 166 -3.08 13.41 0.09
CA ARG A 166 -4.39 14.06 0.25
C ARG A 166 -5.07 14.32 -1.09
N VAL A 167 -6.38 14.13 -1.11
CA VAL A 167 -7.25 14.56 -2.21
C VAL A 167 -8.05 15.77 -1.77
N SER A 168 -8.19 16.76 -2.65
CA SER A 168 -9.05 17.93 -2.43
C SER A 168 -9.77 18.30 -3.72
N GLY A 169 -10.96 18.89 -3.64
CA GLY A 169 -11.74 19.13 -4.85
C GLY A 169 -13.07 19.85 -4.63
N PHE A 170 -13.85 19.92 -5.70
CA PHE A 170 -15.19 20.48 -5.74
C PHE A 170 -16.15 19.49 -6.40
N SER A 171 -17.23 19.15 -5.69
CA SER A 171 -18.24 18.16 -6.10
C SER A 171 -19.42 18.75 -6.85
N GLY A 172 -19.40 20.04 -7.19
CA GLY A 172 -20.50 20.73 -7.89
C GLY A 172 -21.33 21.62 -6.96
N CYS A 173 -21.44 21.25 -5.68
CA CYS A 173 -22.02 22.09 -4.64
C CYS A 173 -21.05 22.33 -3.48
N ASN A 174 -20.45 21.27 -2.95
CA ASN A 174 -19.53 21.35 -1.82
C ASN A 174 -18.07 21.16 -2.20
N ARG A 175 -17.19 21.55 -1.28
CA ARG A 175 -15.79 21.16 -1.32
C ARG A 175 -15.65 19.76 -0.74
N LEU A 176 -14.72 18.99 -1.29
CA LEU A 176 -14.35 17.67 -0.79
C LEU A 176 -12.87 17.65 -0.39
N VAL A 177 -12.56 16.92 0.67
CA VAL A 177 -11.20 16.64 1.14
C VAL A 177 -11.11 15.21 1.64
N GLY A 178 -9.95 14.59 1.53
CA GLY A 178 -9.72 13.25 2.05
C GLY A 178 -8.29 12.76 1.88
N SER A 179 -8.07 11.48 2.14
CA SER A 179 -6.82 10.78 1.89
C SER A 179 -6.94 9.83 0.70
N TYR A 180 -5.78 9.53 0.09
CA TYR A 180 -5.68 8.54 -0.97
C TYR A 180 -4.38 7.74 -0.88
N SER A 181 -4.39 6.53 -1.42
CA SER A 181 -3.22 5.72 -1.71
C SER A 181 -3.16 5.36 -3.19
N VAL A 182 -1.96 5.06 -3.68
CA VAL A 182 -1.72 4.60 -5.06
C VAL A 182 -0.99 3.28 -4.99
N GLU A 183 -1.56 2.25 -5.60
CA GLU A 183 -0.99 0.90 -5.70
C GLU A 183 -0.99 0.49 -7.18
N GLY A 184 0.20 0.46 -7.80
CA GLY A 184 0.30 0.32 -9.26
C GLY A 184 -0.41 1.47 -9.98
N ASP A 185 -1.43 1.11 -10.79
CA ASP A 185 -2.28 2.04 -11.54
C ASP A 185 -3.64 2.29 -10.86
N VAL A 186 -3.85 1.74 -9.66
CA VAL A 186 -5.10 1.88 -8.91
C VAL A 186 -4.98 2.99 -7.89
N VAL A 187 -5.92 3.93 -7.91
CA VAL A 187 -6.02 4.98 -6.90
C VAL A 187 -7.16 4.64 -5.94
N THR A 188 -6.83 4.44 -4.67
CA THR A 188 -7.84 4.17 -3.64
C THR A 188 -8.07 5.43 -2.82
N LEU A 189 -9.30 5.92 -2.83
CA LEU A 189 -9.76 7.01 -1.96
C LEU A 189 -10.27 6.42 -0.65
N SER A 190 -9.89 7.02 0.47
CA SER A 190 -10.31 6.55 1.79
C SER A 190 -11.42 7.46 2.35
N GLN A 191 -11.18 8.13 3.48
CA GLN A 191 -12.17 8.98 4.12
C GLN A 191 -12.34 10.29 3.33
N LEU A 192 -13.51 10.48 2.71
CA LEU A 192 -13.90 11.73 2.05
C LEU A 192 -14.84 12.54 2.95
N ALA A 193 -14.35 13.68 3.43
CA ALA A 193 -15.14 14.70 4.09
C ALA A 193 -15.57 15.78 3.09
N GLY A 194 -16.62 16.53 3.41
CA GLY A 194 -17.07 17.65 2.60
C GLY A 194 -17.82 18.68 3.43
N THR A 195 -17.97 19.88 2.89
CA THR A 195 -18.84 20.91 3.48
C THR A 195 -20.31 20.50 3.33
N MET A 196 -21.20 21.15 4.09
CA MET A 196 -22.65 20.89 4.05
C MET A 196 -23.45 22.12 3.57
N MET A 197 -22.99 22.74 2.48
CA MET A 197 -23.75 23.78 1.79
C MET A 197 -24.91 23.12 1.03
N ALA A 198 -26.06 23.77 1.05
CA ALA A 198 -27.22 23.39 0.25
C ALA A 198 -27.22 24.20 -1.05
N CYS A 199 -27.18 23.52 -2.19
CA CYS A 199 -27.34 24.14 -3.50
C CYS A 199 -28.70 23.77 -4.11
N PRO A 200 -29.23 24.54 -5.07
CA PRO A 200 -30.41 24.13 -5.83
C PRO A 200 -30.15 22.86 -6.63
N GLU A 201 -31.20 22.08 -6.89
CA GLU A 201 -31.14 21.03 -7.91
C GLU A 201 -30.92 21.66 -9.30
N PRO A 202 -30.16 21.00 -10.19
CA PRO A 202 -29.65 19.62 -10.15
C PRO A 202 -28.28 19.43 -9.47
N ALA A 203 -27.71 20.47 -8.83
CA ALA A 203 -26.34 20.44 -8.33
C ALA A 203 -26.13 19.47 -7.16
N MET A 204 -27.12 19.34 -6.28
CA MET A 204 -27.10 18.39 -5.16
C MET A 204 -27.14 16.94 -5.62
N ALA A 205 -27.98 16.61 -6.61
CA ALA A 205 -28.00 15.28 -7.21
C ALA A 205 -26.70 14.96 -7.96
N LEU A 206 -26.05 15.97 -8.56
CA LEU A 206 -24.75 15.80 -9.21
C LEU A 206 -23.64 15.54 -8.17
N GLU A 207 -23.61 16.31 -7.09
CA GLU A 207 -22.68 16.07 -5.99
C GLU A 207 -22.81 14.66 -5.43
N SER A 208 -24.03 14.22 -5.15
CA SER A 208 -24.28 12.92 -4.54
C SER A 208 -23.77 11.79 -5.43
N ALA A 209 -24.04 11.87 -6.74
CA ALA A 209 -23.54 10.91 -7.72
C ALA A 209 -22.01 10.93 -7.83
N PHE A 210 -21.40 12.12 -7.80
CA PHE A 210 -19.96 12.25 -7.86
C PHE A 210 -19.28 11.66 -6.62
N ARG A 211 -19.78 11.96 -5.41
CA ARG A 211 -19.23 11.40 -4.16
C ARG A 211 -19.38 9.88 -4.10
N ALA A 212 -20.50 9.34 -4.60
CA ALA A 212 -20.70 7.89 -4.68
C ALA A 212 -19.69 7.21 -5.62
N ALA A 213 -19.40 7.81 -6.77
CA ALA A 213 -18.40 7.27 -7.71
C ALA A 213 -16.97 7.26 -7.15
N LEU A 214 -16.66 8.15 -6.21
CA LEU A 214 -15.36 8.20 -5.53
C LEU A 214 -15.23 7.21 -4.35
N GLY A 215 -16.27 6.45 -4.02
CA GLY A 215 -16.27 5.51 -2.89
C GLY A 215 -15.58 4.17 -3.16
N GLY A 216 -15.00 3.97 -4.35
CA GLY A 216 -14.30 2.75 -4.74
C GLY A 216 -12.94 3.05 -5.38
N PRO A 217 -12.17 2.00 -5.74
CA PRO A 217 -10.93 2.16 -6.49
C PRO A 217 -11.18 2.81 -7.86
N LEU A 218 -10.32 3.76 -8.23
CA LEU A 218 -10.32 4.47 -9.51
C LEU A 218 -9.23 3.92 -10.44
#